data_AF-A0A3B8VIS9-F1
#
_entry.id   AF-A0A3B8VIS9-F1
#
_cell.length_a   1.000
_cell.length_b   1.000
_cell.length_c   1.000
_cell.angle_alpha   90.00
_cell.angle_beta   90.00
_cell.angle_gamma   90.00
#
_symmetry.space_group_name_H-M   'P 1'
#
loop_
_entity.id
_entity.type
_entity.pdbx_description
1 polymer ?
#
loop_
_entity_poly.entity_id
_entity_poly.type
_entity_poly.pdbx_seq_one_letter_code
_entity_poly.pdbx_strand_id
1 'polypeptide(L)'
;MSPTIEKMKPRDRVLAALAGERVDRPPVCTPTNVATVELMDLVDAPFPDANRDGEMNARLAATAYTELGFDTIAPYFSIIQESSALGCDMQWEQ
;
A
#
# COMPACT_ATOMS: atom_id res chain seq x y z
N MET A 1 -28.73 11.26 21.99
CA MET A 1 -28.11 10.15 21.24
C MET A 1 -27.00 10.73 20.40
N SER A 2 -25.76 10.25 20.52
CA SER A 2 -24.70 10.65 19.59
C SER A 2 -25.09 10.19 18.18
N PRO A 3 -24.97 11.03 17.14
CA PRO A 3 -25.29 10.61 15.79
C PRO A 3 -24.38 9.46 15.39
N THR A 4 -24.97 8.28 15.19
CA THR A 4 -24.32 7.07 14.70
C THR A 4 -23.82 7.36 13.28
N ILE A 5 -22.50 7.36 13.09
CA ILE A 5 -21.92 7.51 11.75
C ILE A 5 -22.12 6.19 11.02
N GLU A 6 -22.64 6.24 9.80
CA GLU A 6 -22.77 5.07 8.95
C GLU A 6 -21.39 4.50 8.58
N LYS A 7 -21.29 3.16 8.45
CA LYS A 7 -20.04 2.49 8.11
C LYS A 7 -19.54 2.97 6.75
N MET A 8 -18.32 3.52 6.72
CA MET A 8 -17.69 4.06 5.52
C MET A 8 -16.99 2.97 4.70
N LYS A 9 -16.89 3.16 3.38
CA LYS A 9 -15.95 2.37 2.57
C LYS A 9 -14.50 2.78 2.92
N PRO A 10 -13.53 1.86 2.79
CA PRO A 10 -12.11 2.14 3.07
C PRO A 10 -11.59 3.44 2.43
N ARG A 11 -11.79 3.59 1.13
CA ARG A 11 -11.39 4.79 0.36
C ARG A 11 -11.99 6.07 0.96
N ASP A 12 -13.29 6.07 1.23
CA ASP A 12 -14.00 7.27 1.68
C ASP A 12 -13.56 7.65 3.09
N ARG A 13 -13.30 6.67 3.97
CA ARG A 13 -12.75 6.88 5.31
C ARG A 13 -11.38 7.55 5.26
N VAL A 14 -10.49 7.08 4.39
CA VAL A 14 -9.12 7.63 4.25
C VAL A 14 -9.18 9.06 3.72
N LEU A 15 -9.96 9.33 2.68
CA LEU A 15 -10.08 10.66 2.10
C LEU A 15 -10.69 11.68 3.08
N ALA A 16 -11.74 11.28 3.82
CA ALA A 16 -12.33 12.11 4.85
C ALA A 16 -11.33 12.42 5.98
N ALA A 17 -10.56 11.42 6.44
CA ALA A 17 -9.54 11.63 7.46
C ALA A 17 -8.45 12.61 6.99
N LEU A 18 -8.00 12.49 5.74
CA LEU A 18 -7.02 13.41 5.15
C LEU A 18 -7.57 14.83 4.98
N ALA A 19 -8.88 14.96 4.75
CA ALA A 19 -9.58 16.25 4.67
C ALA A 19 -9.91 16.85 6.06
N GLY A 20 -9.62 16.16 7.16
CA GLY A 20 -9.98 16.60 8.51
C GLY A 20 -11.48 16.48 8.81
N GLU A 21 -12.21 15.68 8.04
CA GLU A 21 -13.63 15.43 8.21
C GLU A 21 -13.89 14.34 9.25
N ARG A 22 -15.16 14.22 9.68
CA ARG A 22 -15.58 13.19 10.63
C ARG A 22 -15.56 11.82 9.97
N VAL A 23 -14.96 10.83 10.62
CA VAL A 23 -14.90 9.43 10.16
C VAL A 23 -15.61 8.48 11.11
N ASP A 24 -16.06 7.33 10.59
CA ASP A 24 -16.70 6.26 11.37
C ASP A 24 -15.74 5.57 12.36
N ARG A 25 -14.46 5.44 11.98
CA ARG A 25 -13.32 5.04 12.82
C ARG A 25 -12.01 5.59 12.24
N PRO A 26 -10.90 5.65 13.01
CA PRO A 26 -9.59 5.94 12.44
C PRO A 26 -9.25 4.98 11.29
N PRO A 27 -8.80 5.48 10.11
CA PRO A 27 -8.34 4.62 9.02
C PRO A 27 -6.95 4.04 9.31
N VAL A 28 -6.70 2.86 8.75
CA VAL A 28 -5.37 2.24 8.69
C VAL A 28 -4.83 2.42 7.27
N CYS A 29 -4.06 3.49 7.07
CA CYS A 29 -3.50 3.86 5.77
C CYS A 29 -2.04 3.41 5.64
N THR A 30 -1.60 3.14 4.41
CA THR A 30 -0.23 2.78 4.02
C THR A 30 0.42 3.90 3.20
N PRO A 31 0.90 4.99 3.83
CA PRO A 31 1.68 6.00 3.11
C PRO A 31 3.10 5.52 2.76
N THR A 32 3.50 4.36 3.29
CA THR A 32 4.79 3.71 3.04
C THR A 32 4.56 2.25 2.68
N ASN A 33 5.62 1.61 2.16
CA ASN A 33 5.63 0.17 1.90
C ASN A 33 5.31 -0.63 3.17
N VAL A 34 4.50 -1.68 3.02
CA VAL A 34 4.14 -2.64 4.08
C VAL A 34 4.45 -4.09 3.70
N ALA A 35 5.11 -4.30 2.55
CA ALA A 35 5.53 -5.63 2.13
C ALA A 35 6.51 -6.24 3.14
N THR A 36 6.25 -7.48 3.51
CA THR A 36 7.12 -8.33 4.33
C THR A 36 7.52 -9.56 3.53
N VAL A 37 8.57 -10.27 3.98
CA VAL A 37 8.98 -11.54 3.34
C VAL A 37 7.82 -12.55 3.34
N GLU A 38 7.06 -12.65 4.42
CA GLU A 38 5.90 -13.54 4.50
C GLU A 38 4.81 -13.21 3.46
N LEU A 39 4.59 -11.93 3.18
CA LEU A 39 3.64 -11.50 2.13
C LEU A 39 4.18 -11.76 0.73
N MET A 40 5.50 -11.64 0.53
CA MET A 40 6.15 -11.98 -0.75
C MET A 40 6.02 -13.47 -1.04
N ASP A 41 6.30 -14.32 -0.04
CA ASP A 41 6.18 -15.78 -0.13
C ASP A 41 4.71 -16.19 -0.38
N LEU A 42 3.77 -15.51 0.27
CA LEU A 42 2.33 -15.78 0.13
C LEU A 42 1.83 -15.59 -1.31
N VAL A 43 2.36 -14.60 -2.03
CA VAL A 43 1.86 -14.23 -3.36
C VAL A 43 2.84 -14.48 -4.52
N ASP A 44 3.98 -15.12 -4.24
CA ASP A 44 5.05 -15.37 -5.21
C ASP A 44 5.52 -14.09 -5.90
N ALA A 45 5.82 -13.06 -5.09
CA ALA A 45 6.24 -11.74 -5.55
C ALA A 45 7.45 -11.24 -4.75
N PRO A 46 8.63 -11.88 -4.89
CA PRO A 46 9.82 -11.51 -4.14
C PRO A 46 10.42 -10.17 -4.60
N PHE A 47 11.18 -9.54 -3.72
CA PHE A 47 12.10 -8.49 -4.12
C PHE A 47 13.41 -9.09 -4.67
N PRO A 48 14.01 -8.45 -5.70
CA PRO A 48 13.64 -7.16 -6.27
C PRO A 48 12.58 -7.23 -7.38
N ASP A 49 12.14 -8.42 -7.80
CA ASP A 49 11.31 -8.57 -9.00
C ASP A 49 9.98 -7.83 -8.93
N ALA A 50 9.31 -7.82 -7.78
CA ALA A 50 8.10 -7.03 -7.57
C ALA A 50 8.30 -5.50 -7.59
N ASN A 51 9.55 -5.01 -7.59
CA ASN A 51 9.86 -3.59 -7.86
C ASN A 51 9.90 -3.25 -9.34
N ARG A 52 10.04 -4.25 -10.22
CA ARG A 52 10.31 -4.09 -11.66
C ARG A 52 9.19 -4.66 -12.52
N ASP A 53 8.42 -5.61 -12.02
CA ASP A 53 7.27 -6.21 -12.68
C ASP A 53 5.94 -5.67 -12.11
N GLY A 54 5.07 -5.18 -13.01
CA GLY A 54 3.82 -4.53 -12.61
C GLY A 54 2.76 -5.50 -12.07
N GLU A 55 2.75 -6.76 -12.51
CA GLU A 55 1.79 -7.76 -12.04
C GLU A 55 2.17 -8.29 -10.65
N MET A 56 3.46 -8.55 -10.44
CA MET A 56 4.01 -8.89 -9.12
C MET A 56 3.78 -7.72 -8.15
N ASN A 57 3.99 -6.48 -8.59
CA ASN A 57 3.76 -5.30 -7.78
C ASN A 57 2.30 -5.20 -7.30
N ALA A 58 1.36 -5.24 -8.24
CA ALA A 58 -0.06 -5.12 -7.93
C ALA A 58 -0.53 -6.23 -6.98
N ARG A 59 -0.05 -7.46 -7.19
CA ARG A 59 -0.40 -8.62 -6.36
C ARG A 59 0.12 -8.49 -4.93
N LEU A 60 1.39 -8.11 -4.76
CA LEU A 60 1.97 -7.89 -3.45
C LEU A 60 1.32 -6.70 -2.74
N ALA A 61 1.06 -5.60 -3.44
CA ALA A 61 0.43 -4.41 -2.88
C ALA A 61 -1.01 -4.70 -2.40
N ALA A 62 -1.74 -5.57 -3.10
CA ALA A 62 -3.10 -5.97 -2.73
C ALA A 62 -3.18 -6.65 -1.36
N THR A 63 -2.12 -7.33 -0.91
CA THR A 63 -2.10 -8.05 0.37
C THR A 63 -2.34 -7.15 1.57
N ALA A 64 -1.98 -5.86 1.50
CA ALA A 64 -2.30 -4.89 2.54
C ALA A 64 -3.82 -4.82 2.79
N TYR A 65 -4.62 -4.87 1.72
CA TYR A 65 -6.06 -4.87 1.81
C TYR A 65 -6.63 -6.28 2.07
N THR A 66 -6.16 -7.31 1.35
CA THR A 66 -6.79 -8.64 1.39
C THR A 66 -6.42 -9.44 2.64
N GLU A 67 -5.17 -9.33 3.10
CA GLU A 67 -4.65 -10.13 4.22
C GLU A 67 -4.60 -9.35 5.52
N LEU A 68 -4.17 -8.08 5.45
CA LEU A 68 -3.99 -7.25 6.65
C LEU A 68 -5.22 -6.40 7.00
N GLY A 69 -6.17 -6.24 6.07
CA GLY A 69 -7.40 -5.48 6.27
C GLY A 69 -7.21 -3.96 6.33
N PHE A 70 -6.13 -3.44 5.72
CA PHE A 70 -5.86 -2.01 5.69
C PHE A 70 -6.87 -1.29 4.79
N ASP A 71 -7.02 0.01 5.01
CA ASP A 71 -7.96 0.82 4.24
C ASP A 71 -7.41 1.26 2.86
N THR A 72 -6.12 1.00 2.60
CA THR A 72 -5.39 1.36 1.37
C THR A 72 -4.39 0.27 0.97
N ILE A 73 -3.82 0.43 -0.23
CA ILE A 73 -2.63 -0.29 -0.70
C ILE A 73 -1.51 0.70 -1.01
N ALA A 74 -0.26 0.24 -1.02
CA ALA A 74 0.91 1.03 -1.46
C ALA A 74 1.58 0.32 -2.67
N PRO A 75 1.25 0.70 -3.92
CA PRO A 75 1.80 0.07 -5.12
C PRO A 75 3.16 0.67 -5.52
N TYR A 76 4.01 0.96 -4.54
CA TYR A 76 5.38 1.40 -4.70
C TYR A 76 6.20 0.88 -3.52
N PHE A 77 7.30 0.19 -3.82
CA PHE A 77 8.09 -0.50 -2.81
C PHE A 77 9.47 0.10 -2.60
N SER A 78 9.83 1.09 -3.42
CA SER A 78 11.04 1.88 -3.26
C SER A 78 10.79 3.31 -3.77
N ILE A 79 11.72 4.20 -3.46
CA ILE A 79 11.76 5.60 -3.89
C ILE A 79 12.70 5.81 -5.08
N ILE A 80 13.35 4.74 -5.56
CA ILE A 80 14.44 4.81 -6.54
C ILE A 80 13.96 4.65 -7.99
N GLN A 81 12.68 4.40 -8.20
CA GLN A 81 12.07 4.14 -9.50
C GLN A 81 12.23 5.35 -10.42
N GLU A 82 12.06 6.56 -9.89
CA GLU A 82 12.30 7.80 -10.63
C GLU A 82 13.78 7.97 -10.95
N SER A 83 14.69 7.71 -10.00
CA SER A 83 16.14 7.75 -10.25
C SER A 83 16.55 6.75 -11.34
N SER A 84 15.99 5.53 -11.32
CA SER A 84 16.21 4.53 -12.36
C SER A 84 15.72 5.01 -13.72
N ALA A 85 14.54 5.63 -13.78
CA ALA A 85 13.97 6.17 -15.02
C ALA A 85 14.80 7.33 -15.58
N LEU A 86 15.46 8.11 -14.71
CA LEU A 86 16.38 9.19 -15.08
C LEU A 86 17.79 8.71 -15.46
N GLY A 87 18.05 7.40 -15.39
CA GLY A 87 19.33 6.80 -15.80
C GLY A 87 20.40 6.76 -14.71
N CYS A 88 20.02 6.89 -13.43
CA CYS A 88 20.95 6.62 -12.34
C CYS A 88 21.30 5.12 -12.26
N ASP A 89 22.54 4.83 -11.86
CA ASP A 89 22.93 3.46 -11.50
C ASP A 89 22.20 3.05 -10.23
N MET A 90 21.45 1.95 -10.32
CA MET A 90 20.64 1.46 -9.20
C MET A 90 21.15 0.15 -8.65
N GLN A 91 21.18 0.06 -7.32
CA GLN A 91 21.34 -1.20 -6.61
C GLN A 91 19.97 -1.65 -6.09
N TRP A 92 19.40 -2.68 -6.72
CA TRP A 92 18.08 -3.23 -6.39
C TRP A 92 18.11 -4.33 -5.33
N GLU A 93 19.27 -4.96 -5.11
CA GLU A 93 19.48 -6.12 -4.22
C GLU A 93 20.62 -5.88 -3.21
N GLN A 94 20.70 -6.73 -2.18
CA GLN A 94 21.94 -7.04 -1.45
C GLN A 94 22.15 -8.54 -1.40
#